data_AF-A0A2V9G689-F1
#
_entry.id   AF-A0A2V9G689-F1
#
_cell.length_a   1.000
_cell.length_b   1.000
_cell.length_c   1.000
_cell.angle_alpha   90.00
_cell.angle_beta   90.00
_cell.angle_gamma   90.00
#
_symmetry.space_group_name_H-M   'P 1'
#
loop_
_entity.id
_entity.type
_entity.pdbx_description
1 polymer ?
#
loop_
_entity_poly.entity_id
_entity_poly.type
_entity_poly.pdbx_seq_one_letter_code
_entity_poly.pdbx_strand_id
1 'polypeptide(L)'
;MNKTMTTLNIPVPRRSESSRQEQWQEACSVFPIYLALAKQLEIEIPLTPAKRNLPEKLDLEIFGQVHEWLDSMDQRVMVHQLRHLLQMTALNASETGLRALIQRHLRKPDKSNVDRDKIDFLLVQYFALCAPAKIYHKQIELGDVAQVMQPVLGDVDPGPLAWCAPLEQMIEALRGLRGLREILKTNFIEQGRNVKERAGGMFYDPAALVAFIRFNFLLRRTLIELMHADLIAIRAGLGQLQSAGVRIIDCHHFGLSATEPLTEICAIAEEWKQPFQKAYTESSVSQAFEKLLGLRTDVEQALEKALGKSGEVSPPPAVPQGAKPLSTATKPTVESTTSSVHTKVPERPATPPAAARETVVLLDFENCMEQIWEQLIATPPSRGRSMTTVKIGRARILLSSWEVTAFVTEDGPSAEDLRRAVVARVLVTAAMESAKETGNATSIDGAMNTARVEVTRLQERLDVAKKAKDTESAVNLGISTKRLLSVLDEAGKL
;
A
#
# COMPACT_ATOMS: atom_id res chain seq x y z
N MET A 1 -27.93 8.64 -28.60
CA MET A 1 -27.12 9.87 -28.52
C MET A 1 -25.66 9.47 -28.46
N ASN A 2 -24.97 9.55 -29.60
CA ASN A 2 -23.57 9.13 -29.75
C ASN A 2 -22.65 10.12 -29.04
N LYS A 3 -21.85 9.65 -28.08
CA LYS A 3 -20.77 10.44 -27.46
C LYS A 3 -19.57 10.46 -28.39
N THR A 4 -19.31 11.62 -28.96
CA THR A 4 -18.18 11.92 -29.83
C THR A 4 -16.86 11.74 -29.06
N MET A 5 -16.07 10.72 -29.42
CA MET A 5 -14.67 10.64 -29.02
C MET A 5 -13.93 11.82 -29.67
N THR A 6 -13.50 12.78 -28.84
CA THR A 6 -12.72 13.93 -29.32
C THR A 6 -11.25 13.56 -29.24
N THR A 7 -10.67 13.16 -30.38
CA THR A 7 -9.23 12.98 -30.56
C THR A 7 -8.57 14.36 -30.68
N LEU A 8 -7.64 14.66 -29.77
CA LEU A 8 -6.83 15.89 -29.80
C LEU A 8 -5.61 15.65 -30.68
N ASN A 9 -5.66 16.08 -31.95
CA ASN A 9 -4.51 16.10 -32.85
C ASN A 9 -3.58 17.26 -32.49
N ILE A 10 -2.38 16.95 -31.98
CA ILE A 10 -1.32 17.93 -31.73
C ILE A 10 -0.09 17.53 -32.56
N PRO A 11 0.49 18.43 -33.37
CA PRO A 11 1.71 18.13 -34.11
C PRO A 11 2.92 18.14 -33.17
N VAL A 12 3.56 16.99 -32.98
CA VAL A 12 4.82 16.83 -32.25
C VAL A 12 6.00 17.20 -33.16
N PRO A 13 7.07 17.87 -32.69
CA PRO A 13 8.29 18.05 -33.45
C PRO A 13 8.88 16.68 -33.81
N ARG A 14 9.14 16.41 -35.09
CA ARG A 14 9.72 15.14 -35.56
C ARG A 14 11.09 14.92 -34.90
N ARG A 15 11.15 14.12 -33.83
CA ARG A 15 12.40 13.53 -33.31
C ARG A 15 12.76 12.31 -34.16
N SER A 16 14.05 12.15 -34.41
CA SER A 16 14.67 11.10 -35.24
C SER A 16 14.08 9.72 -34.98
N GLU A 17 13.78 8.97 -36.05
CA GLU A 17 13.43 7.55 -35.98
C GLU A 17 14.47 6.82 -35.13
N SER A 18 14.04 6.28 -33.98
CA SER A 18 14.91 5.49 -33.11
C SER A 18 15.39 4.26 -33.84
N SER A 19 16.64 3.87 -33.64
CA SER A 19 17.19 2.69 -34.30
C SER A 19 16.39 1.44 -33.87
N ARG A 20 16.25 0.43 -34.76
CA ARG A 20 15.54 -0.82 -34.40
C ARG A 20 16.14 -1.49 -33.16
N GLN A 21 17.44 -1.29 -32.91
CA GLN A 21 18.12 -1.78 -31.72
C GLN A 21 17.65 -1.06 -30.45
N GLU A 22 17.45 0.25 -30.48
CA GLU A 22 16.88 1.01 -29.35
C GLU A 22 15.44 0.57 -29.05
N GLN A 23 14.64 0.37 -30.09
CA GLN A 23 13.26 -0.13 -29.95
C GLN A 23 13.23 -1.52 -29.31
N TRP A 24 14.18 -2.38 -29.68
CA TRP A 24 14.34 -3.71 -29.09
C TRP A 24 14.78 -3.66 -27.63
N GLN A 25 15.75 -2.80 -27.28
CA GLN A 25 16.18 -2.62 -25.89
C GLN A 25 15.06 -2.10 -24.99
N GLU A 26 14.24 -1.18 -25.50
CA GLU A 26 13.01 -0.76 -24.82
C GLU A 26 12.07 -1.96 -24.63
N ALA A 27 11.78 -2.71 -25.70
CA ALA A 27 10.89 -3.86 -25.64
C ALA A 27 11.36 -4.86 -24.57
N CYS A 28 12.64 -5.21 -24.55
CA CYS A 28 13.26 -6.07 -23.53
C CYS A 28 13.07 -5.52 -22.11
N SER A 29 13.16 -4.20 -21.92
CA SER A 29 13.04 -3.56 -20.60
C SER A 29 11.60 -3.54 -20.09
N VAL A 30 10.62 -3.36 -20.99
CA VAL A 30 9.19 -3.27 -20.63
C VAL A 30 8.51 -4.65 -20.56
N PHE A 31 9.01 -5.62 -21.34
CA PHE A 31 8.40 -6.95 -21.46
C PHE A 31 8.13 -7.66 -20.13
N PRO A 32 9.03 -7.66 -19.11
CA PRO A 32 8.75 -8.29 -17.82
C PRO A 32 7.52 -7.71 -17.11
N ILE A 33 7.29 -6.40 -17.23
CA ILE A 33 6.14 -5.71 -16.63
C ILE A 33 4.85 -6.15 -17.32
N TYR A 34 4.80 -6.10 -18.65
CA TYR A 34 3.61 -6.56 -19.38
C TYR A 34 3.38 -8.06 -19.30
N LEU A 35 4.44 -8.86 -19.19
CA LEU A 35 4.31 -10.30 -18.97
C LEU A 35 3.63 -10.60 -17.63
N ALA A 36 4.00 -9.89 -16.57
CA ALA A 36 3.36 -10.03 -15.27
C ALA A 36 1.90 -9.54 -15.30
N LEU A 37 1.62 -8.41 -15.96
CA LEU A 37 0.25 -7.93 -16.17
C LEU A 37 -0.59 -8.93 -16.97
N ALA A 38 -0.06 -9.50 -18.04
CA ALA A 38 -0.79 -10.46 -18.86
C ALA A 38 -1.15 -11.71 -18.06
N LYS A 39 -0.24 -12.20 -17.20
CA LYS A 39 -0.54 -13.31 -16.28
C LYS A 39 -1.62 -12.94 -15.27
N GLN A 40 -1.54 -11.75 -14.67
CA GLN A 40 -2.51 -11.29 -13.68
C GLN A 40 -3.92 -11.07 -14.28
N LEU A 41 -3.97 -10.66 -15.55
CA LEU A 41 -5.21 -10.34 -16.27
C LEU A 41 -5.69 -11.49 -17.17
N GLU A 42 -5.04 -12.65 -17.12
CA GLU A 42 -5.34 -13.82 -17.95
C GLU A 42 -5.36 -13.50 -19.46
N ILE A 43 -4.51 -12.57 -19.90
CA ILE A 43 -4.36 -12.20 -21.31
C ILE A 43 -3.43 -13.19 -22.01
N GLU A 44 -3.82 -13.62 -23.20
CA GLU A 44 -3.01 -14.50 -24.04
C GLU A 44 -1.63 -13.87 -24.36
N ILE A 45 -0.58 -14.66 -24.15
CA ILE A 45 0.80 -14.28 -24.47
C ILE A 45 1.17 -15.03 -25.77
N PRO A 46 1.38 -14.33 -26.89
CA PRO A 46 1.58 -14.94 -28.21
C PRO A 46 2.96 -15.62 -28.37
N LEU A 47 3.75 -15.64 -27.30
CA LEU A 47 5.08 -16.24 -27.24
C LEU A 47 5.05 -17.54 -26.43
N THR A 48 5.69 -18.57 -26.98
CA THR A 48 5.91 -19.83 -26.26
C THR A 48 6.73 -19.59 -24.99
N PRO A 49 6.55 -20.38 -23.91
CA PRO A 49 7.28 -20.20 -22.66
C PRO A 49 8.81 -20.08 -22.82
N ALA A 50 9.40 -20.81 -23.77
CA ALA A 50 10.82 -20.76 -24.07
C ALA A 50 11.28 -19.42 -24.68
N LYS A 51 10.39 -18.70 -25.39
CA LYS A 51 10.66 -17.40 -26.02
C LYS A 51 10.23 -16.19 -25.16
N ARG A 52 9.85 -16.41 -23.89
CA ARG A 52 9.47 -15.32 -22.96
C ARG A 52 10.67 -14.66 -22.27
N ASN A 53 11.86 -15.24 -22.39
CA ASN A 53 13.11 -14.57 -22.05
C ASN A 53 13.65 -13.95 -23.34
N LEU A 54 13.38 -12.66 -23.54
CA LEU A 54 13.79 -11.97 -24.76
C LEU A 54 15.33 -11.88 -24.82
N PRO A 55 15.96 -12.21 -25.96
CA PRO A 55 17.40 -12.06 -26.13
C PRO A 55 17.82 -10.58 -26.10
N GLU A 56 19.02 -10.30 -25.58
CA GLU A 56 19.57 -8.93 -25.55
C GLU A 56 19.84 -8.38 -26.96
N LYS A 57 20.20 -9.26 -27.91
CA LYS A 57 20.41 -8.91 -29.31
C LYS A 57 19.09 -8.96 -30.06
N LEU A 58 18.95 -8.05 -31.02
CA LEU A 58 17.78 -7.97 -31.89
C LEU A 58 17.55 -9.32 -32.60
N ASP A 59 16.38 -9.89 -32.36
CA ASP A 59 15.86 -11.05 -33.08
C ASP A 59 14.70 -10.62 -33.96
N LEU A 60 14.93 -10.59 -35.27
CA LEU A 60 13.94 -10.14 -36.27
C LEU A 60 12.73 -11.08 -36.36
N GLU A 61 12.85 -12.35 -35.95
CA GLU A 61 11.74 -13.30 -36.02
C GLU A 61 10.62 -12.93 -35.04
N ILE A 62 10.99 -12.53 -33.83
CA ILE A 62 10.04 -12.19 -32.76
C ILE A 62 9.82 -10.69 -32.62
N PHE A 63 10.66 -9.86 -33.24
CA PHE A 63 10.58 -8.39 -33.16
C PHE A 63 9.16 -7.87 -33.43
N GLY A 64 8.58 -8.22 -34.59
CA GLY A 64 7.23 -7.79 -34.95
C GLY A 64 6.17 -8.29 -33.97
N GLN A 65 6.23 -9.58 -33.61
CA GLN A 65 5.28 -10.21 -32.70
C GLN A 65 5.30 -9.57 -31.30
N VAL A 66 6.49 -9.27 -30.77
CA VAL A 66 6.66 -8.60 -29.49
C VAL A 66 6.09 -7.19 -29.54
N HIS A 67 6.43 -6.39 -30.56
CA HIS A 67 5.95 -5.02 -30.67
C HIS A 67 4.43 -4.94 -30.83
N GLU A 68 3.83 -5.77 -31.70
CA GLU A 68 2.37 -5.85 -31.85
C GLU A 68 1.68 -6.23 -30.54
N TRP A 69 2.25 -7.17 -29.80
CA TRP A 69 1.70 -7.58 -28.51
C TRP A 69 1.83 -6.47 -27.46
N LEU A 70 2.98 -5.81 -27.38
CA LEU A 70 3.18 -4.65 -26.50
C LEU A 70 2.18 -3.54 -26.85
N ASP A 71 1.94 -3.24 -28.12
CA ASP A 71 0.98 -2.22 -28.57
C ASP A 71 -0.47 -2.59 -28.19
N SER A 72 -0.81 -3.87 -28.23
CA SER A 72 -2.09 -4.38 -27.74
C SER A 72 -2.22 -4.25 -26.23
N MET A 73 -1.17 -4.57 -25.46
CA MET A 73 -1.14 -4.44 -24.00
C MET A 73 -1.26 -2.97 -23.56
N ASP A 74 -0.58 -2.08 -24.27
CA ASP A 74 -0.66 -0.63 -24.14
C ASP A 74 -2.11 -0.10 -24.21
N GLN A 75 -2.99 -0.74 -24.97
CA GLN A 75 -4.40 -0.37 -25.11
C GLN A 75 -5.29 -1.04 -24.06
N ARG A 76 -5.04 -2.32 -23.74
CA ARG A 76 -5.89 -3.13 -22.85
C ARG A 76 -5.68 -2.84 -21.38
N VAL A 77 -4.43 -2.60 -20.97
CA VAL A 77 -4.06 -2.42 -19.57
C VAL A 77 -4.61 -1.08 -19.08
N MET A 78 -5.21 -1.04 -17.91
CA MET A 78 -5.68 0.20 -17.28
C MET A 78 -4.71 0.67 -16.20
N VAL A 79 -4.74 1.97 -15.88
CA VAL A 79 -3.84 2.58 -14.88
C VAL A 79 -3.94 1.89 -13.50
N HIS A 80 -5.13 1.46 -13.09
CA HIS A 80 -5.33 0.78 -11.81
C HIS A 80 -4.68 -0.62 -11.77
N GLN A 81 -4.58 -1.30 -12.91
CA GLN A 81 -3.91 -2.60 -13.03
C GLN A 81 -2.39 -2.44 -12.95
N LEU A 82 -1.85 -1.43 -13.64
CA LEU A 82 -0.44 -1.03 -13.52
C LEU A 82 -0.09 -0.70 -12.07
N ARG A 83 -0.95 0.08 -11.41
CA ARG A 83 -0.78 0.44 -10.01
C ARG A 83 -0.75 -0.78 -9.10
N HIS A 84 -1.73 -1.65 -9.22
CA HIS A 84 -1.80 -2.86 -8.41
C HIS A 84 -0.54 -3.73 -8.61
N LEU A 85 -0.12 -3.97 -9.86
CA LEU A 85 1.07 -4.78 -10.12
C LEU A 85 2.34 -4.15 -9.52
N LEU A 86 2.57 -2.87 -9.79
CA LEU A 86 3.78 -2.17 -9.33
C LEU A 86 3.77 -1.96 -7.81
N GLN A 87 2.62 -1.99 -7.15
CA GLN A 87 2.59 -1.94 -5.69
C GLN A 87 2.77 -3.33 -5.05
N MET A 88 2.45 -4.42 -5.75
CA MET A 88 2.45 -5.78 -5.19
C MET A 88 3.64 -6.63 -5.61
N THR A 89 4.55 -6.10 -6.44
CA THR A 89 5.67 -6.87 -6.97
C THR A 89 6.96 -6.05 -6.94
N ALA A 90 8.10 -6.75 -6.87
CA ALA A 90 9.42 -6.14 -6.97
C ALA A 90 9.72 -5.50 -8.34
N LEU A 91 8.78 -5.57 -9.31
CA LEU A 91 8.91 -4.91 -10.60
C LEU A 91 8.93 -3.38 -10.49
N ASN A 92 8.42 -2.83 -9.38
CA ASN A 92 8.60 -1.41 -9.06
C ASN A 92 10.04 -1.00 -8.78
N ALA A 93 10.94 -1.92 -8.46
CA ALA A 93 12.34 -1.62 -8.16
C ALA A 93 13.18 -1.44 -9.43
N SER A 94 12.63 -1.76 -10.61
CA SER A 94 13.33 -1.62 -11.88
C SER A 94 13.20 -0.21 -12.43
N GLU A 95 14.20 0.64 -12.16
CA GLU A 95 14.32 1.98 -12.76
C GLU A 95 14.29 1.92 -14.29
N THR A 96 15.04 1.00 -14.88
CA THR A 96 15.17 0.85 -16.33
C THR A 96 13.85 0.45 -16.98
N GLY A 97 13.11 -0.49 -16.37
CA GLY A 97 11.79 -0.92 -16.83
C GLY A 97 10.74 0.18 -16.72
N LEU A 98 10.69 0.91 -15.59
CA LEU A 98 9.77 2.03 -15.41
C LEU A 98 10.07 3.18 -16.38
N ARG A 99 11.33 3.55 -16.57
CA ARG A 99 11.74 4.57 -17.53
C ARG A 99 11.33 4.19 -18.95
N ALA A 100 11.63 2.96 -19.38
CA ALA A 100 11.26 2.48 -20.71
C ALA A 100 9.74 2.50 -20.92
N LEU A 101 8.96 2.09 -19.91
CA LEU A 101 7.51 2.12 -19.95
C LEU A 101 6.95 3.55 -20.06
N ILE A 102 7.53 4.51 -19.33
CA ILE A 102 7.16 5.93 -19.42
C ILE A 102 7.46 6.47 -20.82
N GLN A 103 8.67 6.25 -21.32
CA GLN A 103 9.09 6.76 -22.62
C GLN A 103 8.22 6.19 -23.75
N ARG A 104 7.90 4.89 -23.69
CA ARG A 104 6.97 4.24 -24.61
C ARG A 104 5.62 4.95 -24.66
N HIS A 105 5.01 5.24 -23.52
CA HIS A 105 3.74 5.97 -23.46
C HIS A 105 3.85 7.44 -23.91
N LEU A 106 4.95 8.12 -23.58
CA LEU A 106 5.20 9.51 -24.02
C LEU A 106 5.40 9.63 -25.54
N ARG A 107 6.01 8.61 -26.18
CA ARG A 107 6.28 8.61 -27.62
C ARG A 107 5.05 8.34 -28.51
N LYS A 108 3.93 7.90 -27.94
CA LYS A 108 2.69 7.70 -28.72
C LYS A 108 2.30 8.99 -29.44
N PRO A 109 1.99 8.95 -30.75
CA PRO A 109 1.61 10.14 -31.51
C PRO A 109 0.29 10.72 -30.99
N ASP A 110 -0.69 9.85 -30.81
CA ASP A 110 -1.99 10.18 -30.24
C ASP A 110 -2.09 9.60 -28.82
N LYS A 111 -2.59 10.42 -27.89
CA LYS A 111 -2.73 10.04 -26.48
C LYS A 111 -4.18 10.15 -26.06
N SER A 112 -4.72 9.04 -25.55
CA SER A 112 -6.04 9.01 -24.92
C SER A 112 -6.00 9.55 -23.48
N ASN A 113 -7.17 9.76 -22.88
CA ASN A 113 -7.26 10.05 -21.45
C ASN A 113 -6.65 8.91 -20.60
N VAL A 114 -6.79 7.66 -21.04
CA VAL A 114 -6.18 6.50 -20.38
C VAL A 114 -4.65 6.59 -20.43
N ASP A 115 -4.06 6.98 -21.57
CA ASP A 115 -2.62 7.19 -21.68
C ASP A 115 -2.15 8.32 -20.75
N ARG A 116 -2.93 9.41 -20.67
CA ARG A 116 -2.64 10.52 -19.74
C ARG A 116 -2.59 10.03 -18.30
N ASP A 117 -3.54 9.22 -17.87
CA ASP A 117 -3.58 8.69 -16.51
C ASP A 117 -2.43 7.71 -16.21
N LYS A 118 -2.05 6.89 -17.19
CA LYS A 118 -0.86 6.03 -17.08
C LYS A 118 0.41 6.84 -16.93
N ILE A 119 0.62 7.82 -17.80
CA ILE A 119 1.81 8.70 -17.77
C ILE A 119 1.89 9.40 -16.42
N ASP A 120 0.78 10.00 -15.98
CA ASP A 120 0.69 10.73 -14.72
C ASP A 120 1.06 9.84 -13.52
N PHE A 121 0.50 8.63 -13.46
CA PHE A 121 0.83 7.65 -12.42
C PHE A 121 2.29 7.19 -12.49
N LEU A 122 2.77 6.82 -13.68
CA LEU A 122 4.12 6.26 -13.86
C LEU A 122 5.21 7.27 -13.54
N LEU A 123 5.02 8.55 -13.92
CA LEU A 123 5.96 9.62 -13.61
C LEU A 123 6.10 9.81 -12.09
N VAL A 124 4.98 9.83 -11.36
CA VAL A 124 4.99 9.92 -9.89
C VAL A 124 5.62 8.68 -9.27
N GLN A 125 5.36 7.49 -9.83
CA GLN A 125 5.95 6.25 -9.34
C GLN A 125 7.46 6.19 -9.56
N TYR A 126 7.94 6.67 -10.71
CA TYR A 126 9.38 6.79 -10.99
C TYR A 126 10.04 7.81 -10.06
N PHE A 127 9.41 8.98 -9.87
CA PHE A 127 9.91 9.97 -8.92
C PHE A 127 10.00 9.38 -7.50
N ALA A 128 8.98 8.67 -7.03
CA ALA A 128 9.00 8.03 -5.73
C ALA A 128 10.12 6.97 -5.59
N LEU A 129 10.41 6.23 -6.66
CA LEU A 129 11.50 5.25 -6.68
C LEU A 129 12.88 5.91 -6.65
N CYS A 130 13.07 6.99 -7.42
CA CYS A 130 14.39 7.57 -7.69
C CYS A 130 14.72 8.77 -6.80
N ALA A 131 13.74 9.40 -6.15
CA ALA A 131 13.98 10.54 -5.28
C ALA A 131 14.89 10.14 -4.11
N PRO A 132 16.00 10.86 -3.88
CA PRO A 132 16.84 10.65 -2.71
C PRO A 132 16.08 10.90 -1.41
N ALA A 133 16.38 10.13 -0.36
CA ALA A 133 15.76 10.29 0.98
C ALA A 133 15.78 11.75 1.48
N LYS A 134 16.86 12.48 1.21
CA LYS A 134 17.01 13.90 1.58
C LYS A 134 15.95 14.85 1.02
N ILE A 135 15.31 14.49 -0.11
CA ILE A 135 14.24 15.31 -0.71
C ILE A 135 12.93 15.18 0.08
N TYR A 136 12.71 14.06 0.77
CA TYR A 136 11.48 13.82 1.53
C TYR A 136 11.38 14.67 2.80
N HIS A 137 12.53 15.03 3.39
CA HIS A 137 12.62 15.82 4.64
C HIS A 137 12.59 17.34 4.42
N LYS A 138 12.57 17.80 3.17
CA LYS A 138 12.48 19.22 2.82
C LYS A 138 11.20 19.52 2.04
N GLN A 139 10.89 20.80 1.89
CA GLN A 139 9.90 21.23 0.93
C GLN A 139 10.40 20.87 -0.46
N ILE A 140 9.65 20.01 -1.16
CA ILE A 140 9.99 19.61 -2.54
C ILE A 140 9.69 20.80 -3.44
N GLU A 141 10.69 21.25 -4.19
CA GLU A 141 10.58 22.33 -5.17
C GLU A 141 10.56 21.79 -6.61
N LEU A 142 10.21 22.64 -7.60
CA LEU A 142 10.20 22.23 -9.01
C LEU A 142 11.58 21.79 -9.49
N GLY A 143 12.65 22.45 -9.02
CA GLY A 143 14.03 22.09 -9.35
C GLY A 143 14.43 20.70 -8.85
N ASP A 144 13.96 20.30 -7.67
CA ASP A 144 14.19 18.96 -7.12
C ASP A 144 13.57 17.89 -8.01
N VAL A 145 12.34 18.14 -8.48
CA VAL A 145 11.64 17.22 -9.37
C VAL A 145 12.32 17.16 -10.74
N ALA A 146 12.70 18.29 -11.32
CA ALA A 146 13.43 18.32 -12.59
C ALA A 146 14.75 17.54 -12.52
N GLN A 147 15.49 17.65 -11.41
CA GLN A 147 16.74 16.91 -11.21
C GLN A 147 16.51 15.39 -11.17
N VAL A 148 15.52 14.91 -10.42
CA VAL A 148 15.21 13.47 -10.33
C VAL A 148 14.66 12.93 -11.67
N MET A 149 13.89 13.76 -12.39
CA MET A 149 13.22 13.37 -13.64
C MET A 149 14.09 13.55 -14.89
N GLN A 150 15.32 14.07 -14.77
CA GLN A 150 16.23 14.29 -15.90
C GLN A 150 16.39 13.05 -16.81
N PRO A 151 16.53 11.80 -16.30
CA PRO A 151 16.67 10.61 -17.16
C PRO A 151 15.43 10.30 -18.02
N VAL A 152 14.28 10.88 -17.69
CA VAL A 152 13.00 10.65 -18.37
C VAL A 152 12.61 11.84 -19.25
N LEU A 153 12.72 13.06 -18.72
CA LEU A 153 12.25 14.29 -19.35
C LEU A 153 13.38 15.07 -20.06
N GLY A 154 14.64 14.72 -19.81
CA GLY A 154 15.81 15.47 -20.27
C GLY A 154 16.05 16.73 -19.44
N ASP A 155 16.84 17.65 -19.99
CA ASP A 155 17.10 18.94 -19.36
C ASP A 155 15.86 19.83 -19.49
N VAL A 156 15.19 20.07 -18.37
CA VAL A 156 13.97 20.88 -18.26
C VAL A 156 14.28 22.11 -17.43
N ASP A 157 13.87 23.29 -17.90
CA ASP A 157 13.84 24.49 -17.08
C ASP A 157 12.67 24.40 -16.08
N PRO A 158 12.93 24.32 -14.76
CA PRO A 158 11.89 24.18 -13.74
C PRO A 158 11.15 25.49 -13.44
N GLY A 159 11.27 26.51 -14.28
CA GLY A 159 10.57 27.78 -14.13
C GLY A 159 9.05 27.62 -13.94
N PRO A 160 8.43 28.42 -13.05
CA PRO A 160 7.01 28.31 -12.78
C PRO A 160 6.19 28.69 -14.01
N LEU A 161 5.27 27.81 -14.41
CA LEU A 161 4.31 28.08 -15.48
C LEU A 161 3.10 28.82 -14.92
N ALA A 162 2.78 29.99 -15.47
CA ALA A 162 1.68 30.82 -14.98
C ALA A 162 0.33 30.09 -14.95
N TRP A 163 0.07 29.21 -15.93
CA TRP A 163 -1.17 28.43 -15.97
C TRP A 163 -1.19 27.26 -14.97
N CYS A 164 -0.03 26.85 -14.43
CA CYS A 164 0.08 25.90 -13.33
C CYS A 164 -0.08 26.54 -11.95
N ALA A 165 -0.29 27.87 -11.85
CA ALA A 165 -0.54 28.55 -10.58
C ALA A 165 -1.67 27.92 -9.72
N PRO A 166 -2.76 27.36 -10.28
CA PRO A 166 -3.74 26.61 -9.50
C PRO A 166 -3.16 25.42 -8.74
N LEU A 167 -2.16 24.72 -9.29
CA LEU A 167 -1.50 23.59 -8.60
C LEU A 167 -0.73 24.08 -7.37
N GLU A 168 -0.07 25.24 -7.46
CA GLU A 168 0.64 25.84 -6.32
C GLU A 168 -0.32 26.25 -5.20
N GLN A 169 -1.47 26.83 -5.55
CA GLN A 169 -2.53 27.15 -4.58
C GLN A 169 -3.05 25.90 -3.88
N MET A 170 -3.22 24.81 -4.63
CA MET A 170 -3.61 23.52 -4.06
C MET A 170 -2.52 22.94 -3.16
N ILE A 171 -1.25 23.02 -3.53
CA ILE A 171 -0.11 22.57 -2.69
C ILE A 171 -0.09 23.34 -1.36
N GLU A 172 -0.36 24.65 -1.38
CA GLU A 172 -0.44 25.44 -0.15
C GLU A 172 -1.62 24.97 0.71
N ALA A 173 -2.79 24.77 0.10
CA ALA A 173 -3.96 24.26 0.79
C ALA A 173 -3.74 22.87 1.43
N LEU A 174 -2.93 21.99 0.80
CA LEU A 174 -2.57 20.69 1.39
C LEU A 174 -1.93 20.81 2.78
N ARG A 175 -1.13 21.85 3.03
CA ARG A 175 -0.45 22.07 4.32
C ARG A 175 -1.42 22.43 5.46
N GLY A 176 -2.57 22.98 5.10
CA GLY A 176 -3.61 23.35 6.05
C GLY A 176 -4.44 22.17 6.54
N LEU A 177 -4.42 21.04 5.84
CA LEU A 177 -5.29 19.91 6.12
C LEU A 177 -4.89 19.19 7.41
N ARG A 178 -5.89 18.76 8.19
CA ARG A 178 -5.68 18.06 9.48
C ARG A 178 -6.34 16.69 9.57
N GLY A 179 -7.16 16.31 8.60
CA GLY A 179 -7.74 14.97 8.50
C GLY A 179 -8.36 14.70 7.14
N LEU A 180 -8.60 13.42 6.80
CA LEU A 180 -9.21 13.06 5.52
C LEU A 180 -10.60 13.67 5.34
N ARG A 181 -11.31 13.96 6.43
CA ARG A 181 -12.64 14.59 6.41
C ARG A 181 -12.65 15.93 5.68
N GLU A 182 -11.58 16.71 5.79
CA GLU A 182 -11.46 18.01 5.11
C GLU A 182 -11.29 17.84 3.60
N ILE A 183 -10.55 16.81 3.17
CA ILE A 183 -10.38 16.45 1.75
C ILE A 183 -11.67 15.94 1.13
N LEU A 184 -12.52 15.21 1.86
CA LEU A 184 -13.81 14.76 1.31
C LEU A 184 -14.86 15.87 1.30
N LYS A 185 -14.81 16.80 2.26
CA LYS A 185 -15.75 17.94 2.32
C LYS A 185 -15.44 19.01 1.27
N THR A 186 -14.16 19.17 0.95
CA THR A 186 -13.72 20.04 -0.12
C THR A 186 -13.67 19.21 -1.40
N ASN A 187 -14.12 19.71 -2.54
CA ASN A 187 -13.98 18.98 -3.81
C ASN A 187 -12.51 18.99 -4.31
N PHE A 188 -11.56 18.75 -3.41
CA PHE A 188 -10.13 18.97 -3.61
C PHE A 188 -9.57 18.08 -4.73
N ILE A 189 -9.95 16.80 -4.73
CA ILE A 189 -9.55 15.86 -5.78
C ILE A 189 -10.15 16.25 -7.13
N GLU A 190 -11.40 16.70 -7.15
CA GLU A 190 -12.08 17.17 -8.37
C GLU A 190 -11.43 18.44 -8.93
N GLN A 191 -11.02 19.38 -8.06
CA GLN A 191 -10.27 20.56 -8.47
C GLN A 191 -8.96 20.20 -9.17
N GLY A 192 -8.21 19.23 -8.65
CA GLY A 192 -6.98 18.74 -9.29
C GLY A 192 -7.23 18.14 -10.67
N ARG A 193 -8.32 17.37 -10.81
CA ARG A 193 -8.75 16.83 -12.12
C ARG A 193 -9.13 17.94 -13.09
N ASN A 194 -9.88 18.94 -12.65
CA ASN A 194 -10.26 20.08 -13.48
C ASN A 194 -9.04 20.83 -14.02
N VAL A 195 -7.98 21.00 -13.22
CA VAL A 195 -6.72 21.60 -13.69
C VAL A 195 -6.06 20.73 -14.76
N LYS A 196 -5.99 19.40 -14.54
CA LYS A 196 -5.43 18.43 -15.50
C LYS A 196 -6.23 18.36 -16.81
N GLU A 197 -7.56 18.42 -16.75
CA GLU A 197 -8.42 18.42 -17.93
C GLU A 197 -8.26 19.70 -18.75
N ARG A 198 -8.23 20.86 -18.08
CA ARG A 198 -8.01 22.16 -18.72
C ARG A 198 -6.63 22.30 -19.37
N ALA A 199 -5.62 21.58 -18.87
CA ALA A 199 -4.29 21.56 -19.46
C ALA A 199 -4.29 21.01 -20.89
N GLY A 200 -5.20 20.07 -21.21
CA GLY A 200 -5.32 19.47 -22.53
C GLY A 200 -3.98 18.97 -23.07
N GLY A 201 -3.55 19.52 -24.21
CA GLY A 201 -2.26 19.22 -24.83
C GLY A 201 -1.03 19.71 -24.07
N MET A 202 -1.18 20.82 -23.33
CA MET A 202 -0.08 21.44 -22.57
C MET A 202 0.39 20.56 -21.41
N PHE A 203 -0.42 19.56 -21.02
CA PHE A 203 -0.03 18.56 -20.02
C PHE A 203 1.29 17.86 -20.38
N TYR A 204 1.57 17.65 -21.68
CA TYR A 204 2.76 16.91 -22.12
C TYR A 204 4.01 17.78 -22.28
N ASP A 205 3.93 19.08 -21.98
CA ASP A 205 5.11 19.93 -21.90
C ASP A 205 6.01 19.49 -20.72
N PRO A 206 7.33 19.33 -20.90
CA PRO A 206 8.20 18.83 -19.83
C PRO A 206 8.12 19.64 -18.52
N ALA A 207 8.02 20.97 -18.59
CA ALA A 207 7.89 21.81 -17.39
C ALA A 207 6.52 21.59 -16.71
N ALA A 208 5.46 21.38 -17.49
CA ALA A 208 4.15 21.01 -16.96
C ALA A 208 4.17 19.65 -16.26
N LEU A 209 4.83 18.65 -16.85
CA LEU A 209 4.99 17.33 -16.24
C LEU A 209 5.71 17.42 -14.90
N VAL A 210 6.77 18.24 -14.78
CA VAL A 210 7.45 18.51 -13.51
C VAL A 210 6.49 19.05 -12.45
N ALA A 211 5.64 20.03 -12.81
CA ALA A 211 4.65 20.59 -11.89
C ALA A 211 3.59 19.57 -11.45
N PHE A 212 3.06 18.77 -12.38
CA PHE A 212 2.09 17.71 -12.07
C PHE A 212 2.71 16.59 -11.21
N ILE A 213 3.95 16.19 -11.47
CA ILE A 213 4.67 15.21 -10.64
C ILE A 213 4.77 15.71 -9.21
N ARG A 214 5.22 16.96 -9.01
CA ARG A 214 5.32 17.58 -7.70
C ARG A 214 3.99 17.57 -6.97
N PHE A 215 2.94 18.08 -7.62
CA PHE A 215 1.59 18.14 -7.05
C PHE A 215 1.08 16.75 -6.67
N ASN A 216 1.10 15.79 -7.60
CA ASN A 216 0.53 14.46 -7.38
C ASN A 216 1.32 13.67 -6.33
N PHE A 217 2.64 13.82 -6.30
CA PHE A 217 3.48 13.23 -5.27
C PHE A 217 3.13 13.79 -3.88
N LEU A 218 3.06 15.11 -3.73
CA LEU A 218 2.70 15.76 -2.47
C LEU A 218 1.26 15.44 -2.03
N LEU A 219 0.33 15.38 -2.97
CA LEU A 219 -1.05 14.94 -2.72
C LEU A 219 -1.08 13.50 -2.20
N ARG A 220 -0.41 12.57 -2.87
CA ARG A 220 -0.33 11.16 -2.45
C ARG A 220 0.29 11.04 -1.05
N ARG A 221 1.38 11.77 -0.79
CA ARG A 221 2.03 11.80 0.52
C ARG A 221 1.08 12.31 1.62
N THR A 222 0.45 13.46 1.39
CA THR A 222 -0.48 14.07 2.36
C THR A 222 -1.67 13.16 2.63
N LEU A 223 -2.26 12.54 1.60
CA LEU A 223 -3.36 11.58 1.77
C LEU A 223 -2.97 10.39 2.66
N ILE A 224 -1.77 9.85 2.45
CA ILE A 224 -1.24 8.76 3.25
C ILE A 224 -1.03 9.23 4.70
N GLU A 225 -0.41 10.39 4.91
CA GLU A 225 -0.20 10.96 6.26
C GLU A 225 -1.52 11.19 7.02
N LEU A 226 -2.52 11.77 6.36
CA LEU A 226 -3.84 12.01 6.97
C LEU A 226 -4.58 10.72 7.28
N MET A 227 -4.50 9.71 6.39
CA MET A 227 -5.06 8.39 6.64
C MET A 227 -4.44 7.73 7.87
N HIS A 228 -3.11 7.82 8.01
CA HIS A 228 -2.42 7.30 9.20
C HIS A 228 -2.81 8.08 10.46
N ALA A 229 -2.92 9.40 10.39
CA ALA A 229 -3.39 10.22 11.50
C ALA A 229 -4.80 9.80 11.96
N ASP A 230 -5.71 9.54 11.02
CA ASP A 230 -7.06 9.04 11.30
C ASP A 230 -7.04 7.65 11.95
N LEU A 231 -6.22 6.73 11.45
CA LEU A 231 -6.06 5.39 12.02
C LEU A 231 -5.48 5.42 13.45
N ILE A 232 -4.46 6.25 13.68
CA ILE A 232 -3.87 6.45 15.01
C ILE A 232 -4.93 6.99 15.97
N ALA A 233 -5.73 7.98 15.54
CA ALA A 233 -6.82 8.53 16.35
C ALA A 233 -7.88 7.48 16.71
N ILE A 234 -8.27 6.64 15.74
CA ILE A 234 -9.20 5.51 15.97
C ILE A 234 -8.62 4.54 17.01
N ARG A 235 -7.39 4.05 16.81
CA ARG A 235 -6.75 3.09 17.71
C ARG A 235 -6.58 3.65 19.13
N ALA A 236 -6.16 4.91 19.24
CA ALA A 236 -6.06 5.60 20.53
C ALA A 236 -7.43 5.72 21.22
N GLY A 237 -8.48 6.03 20.46
CA GLY A 237 -9.84 6.12 20.97
C GLY A 237 -10.39 4.77 21.44
N LEU A 238 -10.16 3.70 20.69
CA LEU A 238 -10.54 2.34 21.09
C LEU A 238 -9.82 1.92 22.38
N GLY A 239 -8.53 2.24 22.53
CA GLY A 239 -7.78 1.99 23.77
C GLY A 239 -8.32 2.75 24.99
N GLN A 240 -8.79 3.99 24.79
CA GLN A 240 -9.44 4.78 25.84
C GLN A 240 -10.80 4.19 26.23
N LEU A 241 -11.62 3.76 25.26
CA LEU A 241 -12.90 3.08 25.52
C LEU A 241 -12.71 1.78 26.30
N GLN A 242 -11.70 0.99 25.92
CA GLN A 242 -11.36 -0.24 26.63
C GLN A 242 -10.95 0.05 28.07
N SER A 243 -10.14 1.08 28.30
CA SER A 243 -9.72 1.53 29.64
C SER A 243 -10.89 2.05 30.48
N ALA A 244 -11.89 2.66 29.84
CA ALA A 244 -13.13 3.10 30.47
C ALA A 244 -14.13 1.94 30.73
N GLY A 245 -13.77 0.70 30.38
CA GLY A 245 -14.61 -0.49 30.60
C GLY A 245 -15.78 -0.63 29.62
N VAL A 246 -15.78 0.11 28.52
CA VAL A 246 -16.79 -0.01 27.45
C VAL A 246 -16.61 -1.35 26.74
N ARG A 247 -17.70 -2.09 26.54
CA ARG A 247 -17.68 -3.41 25.87
C ARG A 247 -18.37 -3.43 24.52
N ILE A 248 -19.30 -2.50 24.30
CA ILE A 248 -20.09 -2.38 23.09
C ILE A 248 -20.02 -0.96 22.56
N ILE A 249 -19.99 -0.83 21.25
CA ILE A 249 -19.94 0.45 20.53
C ILE A 249 -21.00 0.45 19.44
N ASP A 250 -21.59 1.62 19.21
CA ASP A 250 -22.49 1.87 18.10
C ASP A 250 -21.66 2.23 16.86
N CYS A 251 -21.69 1.38 15.83
CA CYS A 251 -20.89 1.53 14.61
C CYS A 251 -21.74 1.79 13.36
N HIS A 252 -22.86 2.49 13.50
CA HIS A 252 -23.78 2.74 12.39
C HIS A 252 -23.17 3.63 11.29
N HIS A 253 -22.27 4.57 11.59
CA HIS A 253 -21.64 5.39 10.54
C HIS A 253 -20.62 4.58 9.73
N PHE A 254 -20.00 3.58 10.35
CA PHE A 254 -19.17 2.58 9.67
C PHE A 254 -19.99 1.58 8.82
N GLY A 255 -21.29 1.48 9.08
CA GLY A 255 -22.21 0.55 8.42
C GLY A 255 -22.39 -0.79 9.12
N LEU A 256 -22.07 -0.86 10.42
CA LEU A 256 -22.32 -2.01 11.30
C LEU A 256 -23.51 -1.74 12.23
N SER A 257 -23.79 -2.66 13.16
CA SER A 257 -24.90 -2.53 14.11
C SER A 257 -24.59 -1.52 15.24
N ALA A 258 -25.62 -1.20 16.03
CA ALA A 258 -25.51 -0.31 17.18
C ALA A 258 -24.89 -0.98 18.43
N THR A 259 -24.59 -2.28 18.37
CA THR A 259 -24.14 -3.08 19.52
C THR A 259 -22.95 -3.97 19.15
N GLU A 260 -21.98 -3.42 18.42
CA GLU A 260 -20.79 -4.15 18.03
C GLU A 260 -19.86 -4.38 19.23
N PRO A 261 -19.32 -5.60 19.42
CA PRO A 261 -18.32 -5.85 20.44
C PRO A 261 -17.04 -5.04 20.18
N LEU A 262 -16.53 -4.36 21.21
CA LEU A 262 -15.32 -3.53 21.08
C LEU A 262 -14.12 -4.34 20.56
N THR A 263 -14.02 -5.63 20.92
CA THR A 263 -12.96 -6.53 20.46
C THR A 263 -12.98 -6.75 18.95
N GLU A 264 -14.17 -6.81 18.34
CA GLU A 264 -14.31 -6.98 16.89
C GLU A 264 -13.93 -5.69 16.16
N ILE A 265 -14.28 -4.52 16.71
CA ILE A 265 -13.88 -3.23 16.15
C ILE A 265 -12.36 -3.00 16.26
N CYS A 266 -11.73 -3.43 17.36
CA CYS A 266 -10.28 -3.44 17.46
C CYS A 266 -9.65 -4.31 16.37
N ALA A 267 -10.18 -5.53 16.14
CA ALA A 267 -9.68 -6.38 15.06
C ALA A 267 -9.84 -5.71 13.69
N ILE A 268 -10.96 -5.05 13.42
CA ILE A 268 -11.19 -4.31 12.15
C ILE A 268 -10.19 -3.15 11.99
N ALA A 269 -9.89 -2.40 13.06
CA ALA A 269 -8.95 -1.28 13.02
C ALA A 269 -7.48 -1.73 12.86
N GLU A 270 -7.12 -2.90 13.38
CA GLU A 270 -5.82 -3.54 13.16
C GLU A 270 -5.72 -4.15 11.76
N GLU A 271 -6.79 -4.76 11.27
CA GLU A 271 -6.90 -5.35 9.94
C GLU A 271 -7.21 -4.33 8.84
N TRP A 272 -7.22 -3.02 9.15
CA TRP A 272 -7.43 -1.96 8.17
C TRP A 272 -6.26 -1.88 7.18
N LYS A 273 -6.21 -2.86 6.29
CA LYS A 273 -5.26 -2.94 5.19
C LYS A 273 -5.63 -1.87 4.18
N GLN A 274 -4.64 -1.06 3.82
CA GLN A 274 -4.78 0.09 2.95
C GLN A 274 -5.71 -0.19 1.75
N PRO A 275 -6.70 0.68 1.46
CA PRO A 275 -7.51 0.56 0.25
C PRO A 275 -6.71 0.76 -1.05
N PHE A 276 -5.46 1.22 -0.96
CA PHE A 276 -4.57 1.39 -2.11
C PHE A 276 -4.15 0.07 -2.77
N GLN A 277 -4.31 -1.08 -2.10
CA GLN A 277 -3.90 -2.38 -2.61
C GLN A 277 -5.02 -3.11 -3.39
N LYS A 278 -6.30 -2.75 -3.19
CA LYS A 278 -7.44 -3.30 -3.96
C LYS A 278 -7.93 -2.29 -4.99
N ALA A 279 -8.57 -2.80 -6.06
CA ALA A 279 -8.98 -2.08 -7.26
C ALA A 279 -9.21 -0.57 -7.04
N TYR A 280 -8.28 0.26 -7.49
CA TYR A 280 -8.33 1.72 -7.36
C TYR A 280 -9.30 2.28 -8.40
N THR A 281 -10.60 2.18 -8.13
CA THR A 281 -11.61 2.99 -8.81
C THR A 281 -11.93 4.19 -7.92
N GLU A 282 -12.31 5.31 -8.50
CA GLU A 282 -12.71 6.50 -7.73
C GLU A 282 -13.78 6.16 -6.69
N SER A 283 -14.73 5.29 -7.05
CA SER A 283 -15.76 4.79 -6.15
C SER A 283 -15.21 3.99 -4.97
N SER A 284 -14.16 3.18 -5.15
CA SER A 284 -13.64 2.31 -4.09
C SER A 284 -12.77 3.07 -3.08
N VAL A 285 -12.03 4.08 -3.54
CA VAL A 285 -11.19 4.93 -2.67
C VAL A 285 -12.06 5.85 -1.83
N SER A 286 -13.04 6.52 -2.45
CA SER A 286 -14.00 7.35 -1.72
C SER A 286 -14.78 6.51 -0.70
N GLN A 287 -15.26 5.32 -1.10
CA GLN A 287 -15.95 4.42 -0.17
C GLN A 287 -15.06 3.95 0.99
N ALA A 288 -13.78 3.68 0.74
CA ALA A 288 -12.86 3.29 1.81
C ALA A 288 -12.57 4.44 2.78
N PHE A 289 -12.41 5.68 2.28
CA PHE A 289 -12.26 6.85 3.15
C PHE A 289 -13.54 7.16 3.91
N GLU A 290 -14.71 7.04 3.28
CA GLU A 290 -16.01 7.18 3.95
C GLU A 290 -16.16 6.19 5.09
N LYS A 291 -15.82 4.91 4.86
CA LYS A 291 -15.82 3.91 5.93
C LYS A 291 -14.83 4.26 7.04
N LEU A 292 -13.58 4.61 6.73
CA LEU A 292 -12.59 5.00 7.75
C LEU A 292 -13.11 6.16 8.62
N LEU A 293 -13.68 7.18 7.99
CA LEU A 293 -14.23 8.35 8.67
C LEU A 293 -15.53 8.04 9.42
N GLY A 294 -16.33 7.10 8.93
CA GLY A 294 -17.47 6.54 9.64
C GLY A 294 -17.03 5.94 10.97
N LEU A 295 -16.04 5.03 10.93
CA LEU A 295 -15.47 4.44 12.13
C LEU A 295 -14.87 5.48 13.08
N ARG A 296 -14.15 6.47 12.54
CA ARG A 296 -13.63 7.60 13.33
C ARG A 296 -14.76 8.32 14.07
N THR A 297 -15.87 8.59 13.39
CA THR A 297 -17.04 9.27 13.97
C THR A 297 -17.68 8.43 15.07
N ASP A 298 -17.83 7.13 14.85
CA ASP A 298 -18.41 6.20 15.82
C ASP A 298 -17.58 6.12 17.11
N VAL A 299 -16.25 6.04 16.98
CA VAL A 299 -15.32 6.03 18.13
C VAL A 299 -15.34 7.35 18.89
N GLU A 300 -15.31 8.49 18.19
CA GLU A 300 -15.39 9.83 18.81
C GLU A 300 -16.70 9.98 19.62
N GLN A 301 -17.85 9.57 19.06
CA GLN A 301 -19.14 9.62 19.76
C GLN A 301 -19.20 8.68 20.97
N ALA A 302 -18.62 7.48 20.87
CA ALA A 302 -18.56 6.55 21.98
C ALA A 302 -17.71 7.10 23.14
N LEU A 303 -16.60 7.77 22.81
CA LEU A 303 -15.73 8.42 23.81
C LEU A 303 -16.45 9.55 24.53
N GLU A 304 -17.14 10.42 23.79
CA GLU A 304 -17.94 11.50 24.38
C GLU A 304 -18.99 10.94 25.34
N LYS A 305 -19.68 9.85 24.97
CA LYS A 305 -20.65 9.17 25.84
C LYS A 305 -20.01 8.52 27.06
N ALA A 306 -18.81 7.94 26.93
CA ALA A 306 -18.11 7.28 28.04
C ALA A 306 -17.53 8.29 29.03
N LEU A 307 -16.91 9.36 28.54
CA LEU A 307 -16.31 10.42 29.35
C LEU A 307 -17.38 11.34 29.96
N GLY A 308 -18.48 11.59 29.25
CA GLY A 308 -19.63 12.34 29.76
C GLY A 308 -20.40 11.60 30.87
N LYS A 309 -20.30 10.27 30.94
CA LYS A 309 -20.92 9.43 31.99
C LYS A 309 -20.09 9.32 33.27
N SER A 310 -18.83 9.77 33.29
CA SER A 310 -18.02 9.79 34.52
C SER A 310 -18.44 10.86 35.54
N GLY A 311 -19.47 11.66 35.25
CA GLY A 311 -20.00 12.71 36.13
C GLY A 311 -21.26 12.36 36.95
N GLU A 312 -21.94 11.25 36.69
CA GLU A 312 -23.12 10.84 37.46
C GLU A 312 -22.78 9.68 38.41
N VAL A 313 -22.55 10.04 39.67
CA VAL A 313 -22.47 9.10 40.78
C VAL A 313 -23.85 8.46 40.98
N SER A 314 -23.99 7.20 40.57
CA SER A 314 -25.12 6.36 40.99
C SER A 314 -25.10 6.17 42.52
N PRO A 315 -26.22 6.39 43.25
CA PRO A 315 -26.30 6.06 44.67
C PRO A 315 -26.29 4.54 44.89
N PRO A 316 -25.81 4.06 46.05
CA PRO A 316 -25.67 2.63 46.31
C PRO A 316 -27.03 1.93 46.47
N PRO A 317 -27.15 0.65 46.03
CA PRO A 317 -28.38 -0.12 46.19
C PRO A 317 -28.54 -0.60 47.64
N ALA A 318 -29.71 -0.31 48.22
CA ALA A 318 -30.14 -0.85 49.51
C ALA A 318 -30.57 -2.33 49.40
N VAL A 319 -30.24 -3.09 50.45
CA VAL A 319 -30.38 -4.55 50.64
C VAL A 319 -31.84 -4.90 51.03
N PRO A 320 -32.35 -6.13 50.80
CA PRO A 320 -33.78 -6.40 50.57
C PRO A 320 -34.55 -6.89 51.80
N GLN A 321 -35.88 -6.78 51.77
CA GLN A 321 -36.78 -7.46 52.72
C GLN A 321 -38.00 -8.09 52.01
N GLY A 322 -38.08 -9.42 52.15
CA GLY A 322 -39.23 -10.10 52.77
C GLY A 322 -40.51 -10.38 51.98
N ALA A 323 -40.73 -11.68 51.73
CA ALA A 323 -41.99 -12.44 51.87
C ALA A 323 -43.07 -12.44 50.75
N LYS A 324 -43.21 -13.63 50.14
CA LYS A 324 -44.41 -14.25 49.51
C LYS A 324 -45.48 -14.58 50.62
N PRO A 325 -46.77 -14.96 50.34
CA PRO A 325 -47.16 -15.95 49.32
C PRO A 325 -48.60 -15.96 48.70
N LEU A 326 -48.73 -16.80 47.64
CA LEU A 326 -49.85 -17.65 47.14
C LEU A 326 -51.27 -17.11 46.76
N SER A 327 -51.73 -17.45 45.55
CA SER A 327 -52.90 -18.34 45.22
C SER A 327 -53.38 -18.11 43.77
N THR A 328 -53.27 -19.08 42.85
CA THR A 328 -54.23 -20.14 42.42
C THR A 328 -55.31 -19.73 41.40
N ALA A 329 -55.31 -20.51 40.30
CA ALA A 329 -56.42 -21.00 39.49
C ALA A 329 -57.24 -20.03 38.60
N THR A 330 -57.31 -20.32 37.29
CA THR A 330 -58.44 -21.07 36.65
C THR A 330 -58.52 -20.73 35.14
N LYS A 331 -58.37 -21.75 34.28
CA LYS A 331 -58.80 -21.80 32.85
C LYS A 331 -60.33 -22.10 32.83
N PRO A 332 -61.13 -21.83 31.77
CA PRO A 332 -60.98 -22.56 30.49
C PRO A 332 -61.57 -21.94 29.18
N THR A 333 -61.05 -22.49 28.06
CA THR A 333 -61.73 -22.99 26.84
C THR A 333 -62.73 -22.12 26.06
N VAL A 334 -62.51 -21.95 24.74
CA VAL A 334 -63.38 -22.48 23.65
C VAL A 334 -62.55 -22.75 22.38
N GLU A 335 -62.84 -23.90 21.77
CA GLU A 335 -62.30 -24.59 20.59
C GLU A 335 -62.83 -24.11 19.22
N SER A 336 -62.24 -24.71 18.18
CA SER A 336 -62.74 -24.99 16.81
C SER A 336 -62.09 -24.11 15.73
N THR A 337 -61.62 -24.61 14.58
CA THR A 337 -62.01 -25.83 13.86
C THR A 337 -60.88 -26.34 12.96
N THR A 338 -60.87 -27.65 12.80
CA THR A 338 -60.04 -28.54 11.98
C THR A 338 -60.04 -28.26 10.48
N SER A 339 -58.93 -28.57 9.80
CA SER A 339 -58.92 -29.37 8.56
C SER A 339 -57.55 -30.03 8.35
N SER A 340 -57.57 -31.36 8.30
CA SER A 340 -56.45 -32.26 8.01
C SER A 340 -56.32 -32.45 6.49
N VAL A 341 -55.13 -32.81 5.98
CA VAL A 341 -54.91 -34.08 5.25
C VAL A 341 -53.48 -34.19 4.66
N HIS A 342 -52.83 -35.29 5.04
CA HIS A 342 -51.78 -36.12 4.42
C HIS A 342 -50.27 -35.76 4.37
N THR A 343 -49.54 -36.43 5.28
CA THR A 343 -48.45 -37.42 5.08
C THR A 343 -47.25 -37.12 4.17
N LYS A 344 -46.04 -36.94 4.74
CA LYS A 344 -44.88 -37.89 4.71
C LYS A 344 -43.64 -37.29 5.38
N VAL A 345 -43.10 -38.00 6.37
CA VAL A 345 -41.71 -37.97 6.88
C VAL A 345 -41.00 -39.19 6.25
N PRO A 346 -39.66 -39.31 6.08
CA PRO A 346 -38.52 -38.55 6.62
C PRO A 346 -37.48 -38.11 5.56
N GLU A 347 -36.47 -37.31 5.92
CA GLU A 347 -35.05 -37.74 6.00
C GLU A 347 -34.12 -36.53 6.23
N ARG A 348 -33.21 -36.69 7.18
CA ARG A 348 -32.22 -35.71 7.64
C ARG A 348 -30.93 -35.90 6.86
N PRO A 349 -30.39 -34.88 6.16
CA PRO A 349 -28.98 -34.90 5.77
C PRO A 349 -28.16 -34.21 6.85
N ALA A 350 -27.19 -34.96 7.38
CA ALA A 350 -26.13 -34.47 8.24
C ALA A 350 -25.27 -33.41 7.52
N THR A 351 -25.06 -32.27 8.17
CA THR A 351 -24.07 -31.27 7.76
C THR A 351 -22.66 -31.78 8.14
N PRO A 352 -21.69 -31.84 7.21
CA PRO A 352 -20.30 -32.13 7.55
C PRO A 352 -19.65 -30.94 8.26
N PRO A 353 -18.66 -31.18 9.14
CA PRO A 353 -17.99 -30.11 9.89
C PRO A 353 -17.13 -29.28 8.94
N ALA A 354 -17.36 -27.96 8.95
CA ALA A 354 -16.49 -27.00 8.28
C ALA A 354 -15.10 -27.06 8.91
N ALA A 355 -14.14 -27.63 8.18
CA ALA A 355 -12.74 -27.53 8.49
C ALA A 355 -12.36 -26.05 8.55
N ALA A 356 -11.93 -25.59 9.73
CA ALA A 356 -11.21 -24.34 9.89
C ALA A 356 -9.97 -24.40 8.99
N ARG A 357 -10.03 -23.72 7.84
CA ARG A 357 -8.83 -23.38 7.09
C ARG A 357 -8.18 -22.23 7.85
N GLU A 358 -7.27 -22.58 8.75
CA GLU A 358 -6.25 -21.64 9.24
C GLU A 358 -5.53 -21.09 8.01
N THR A 359 -5.82 -19.84 7.70
CA THR A 359 -5.09 -19.08 6.68
C THR A 359 -3.75 -18.72 7.31
N VAL A 360 -2.72 -19.49 6.97
CA VAL A 360 -1.33 -19.12 7.26
C VAL A 360 -1.07 -17.79 6.58
N VAL A 361 -1.06 -16.71 7.37
CA VAL A 361 -0.72 -15.37 6.90
C VAL A 361 0.76 -15.39 6.53
N LEU A 362 1.05 -15.55 5.23
CA LEU A 362 2.38 -15.32 4.69
C LEU A 362 2.76 -13.86 4.99
N LEU A 363 3.72 -13.67 5.90
CA LEU A 363 4.34 -12.38 6.15
C LEU A 363 5.05 -11.93 4.87
N ASP A 364 4.57 -10.86 4.25
CA ASP A 364 5.26 -10.22 3.13
C ASP A 364 6.29 -9.19 3.63
N PHE A 365 7.22 -8.83 2.75
CA PHE A 365 8.38 -7.99 3.07
C PHE A 365 7.99 -6.56 3.48
N GLU A 366 6.92 -6.01 2.89
CA GLU A 366 6.47 -4.65 3.15
C GLU A 366 5.76 -4.55 4.50
N ASN A 367 4.91 -5.53 4.85
CA ASN A 367 4.23 -5.60 6.14
C ASN A 367 5.22 -5.76 7.31
N CYS A 368 6.28 -6.55 7.13
CA CYS A 368 7.36 -6.63 8.12
C CYS A 368 8.08 -5.28 8.28
N MET A 369 8.30 -4.54 7.19
CA MET A 369 8.95 -3.23 7.25
C MET A 369 8.10 -2.22 8.01
N GLU A 370 6.80 -2.19 7.72
CA GLU A 370 5.82 -1.28 8.35
C GLU A 370 5.67 -1.57 9.85
N GLN A 371 5.53 -2.83 10.26
CA GLN A 371 5.41 -3.21 11.68
C GLN A 371 6.66 -2.88 12.51
N ILE A 372 7.86 -2.95 11.92
CA ILE A 372 9.10 -2.56 12.60
C ILE A 372 9.11 -1.05 12.80
N TRP A 373 8.70 -0.31 11.78
CA TRP A 373 8.66 1.13 11.81
C TRP A 373 7.65 1.66 12.84
N GLU A 374 6.42 1.14 12.84
CA GLU A 374 5.38 1.50 13.81
C GLU A 374 5.84 1.28 15.26
N GLN A 375 6.51 0.17 15.55
CA GLN A 375 7.01 -0.12 16.91
C GLN A 375 8.12 0.84 17.35
N LEU A 376 9.01 1.22 16.44
CA LEU A 376 10.11 2.13 16.73
C LEU A 376 9.64 3.59 16.91
N ILE A 377 8.51 3.96 16.30
CA ILE A 377 7.85 5.27 16.52
C ILE A 377 7.01 5.25 17.80
N ALA A 378 6.20 4.20 18.03
CA ALA A 378 5.33 4.10 19.19
C ALA A 378 6.10 4.02 20.51
N THR A 379 7.30 3.41 20.48
CA THR A 379 8.22 3.38 21.62
C THR A 379 9.60 3.90 21.19
N PRO A 380 9.78 5.23 21.11
CA PRO A 380 11.06 5.80 20.70
C PRO A 380 12.18 5.30 21.63
N PRO A 381 13.34 4.92 21.09
CA PRO A 381 14.46 4.51 21.92
C PRO A 381 14.83 5.63 22.87
N SER A 382 14.87 5.33 24.17
CA SER A 382 15.36 6.27 25.17
C SER A 382 16.78 6.68 24.82
N ARG A 383 17.07 8.00 24.78
CA ARG A 383 18.42 8.52 24.45
C ARG A 383 19.47 7.78 25.29
N GLY A 384 20.36 7.03 24.62
CA GLY A 384 21.43 6.25 25.27
C GLY A 384 21.26 4.73 25.29
N ARG A 385 20.15 4.15 24.81
CA ARG A 385 20.06 2.69 24.61
C ARG A 385 20.83 2.26 23.35
N SER A 386 21.76 1.31 23.53
CA SER A 386 22.58 0.74 22.46
C SER A 386 21.80 -0.23 21.55
N MET A 387 20.70 -0.82 22.06
CA MET A 387 19.90 -1.80 21.32
C MET A 387 18.40 -1.71 21.66
N THR A 388 17.53 -1.97 20.67
CA THR A 388 16.06 -1.92 20.75
C THR A 388 15.46 -3.23 20.23
N THR A 389 14.54 -3.84 20.98
CA THR A 389 13.87 -5.08 20.55
C THR A 389 12.55 -4.77 19.87
N VAL A 390 12.34 -5.34 18.68
CA VAL A 390 11.08 -5.28 17.94
C VAL A 390 10.48 -6.68 17.87
N LYS A 391 9.14 -6.76 17.89
CA LYS A 391 8.40 -8.02 17.92
C LYS A 391 7.44 -8.11 16.73
N ILE A 392 7.62 -9.09 15.85
CA ILE A 392 6.68 -9.39 14.75
C ILE A 392 6.12 -10.79 15.00
N GLY A 393 4.82 -10.89 15.25
CA GLY A 393 4.21 -12.13 15.73
C GLY A 393 4.84 -12.60 17.04
N ARG A 394 5.44 -13.81 17.07
CA ARG A 394 6.23 -14.33 18.20
C ARG A 394 7.73 -14.07 18.07
N ALA A 395 8.22 -13.68 16.89
CA ALA A 395 9.62 -13.38 16.67
C ALA A 395 10.05 -12.10 17.38
N ARG A 396 11.19 -12.14 18.07
CA ARG A 396 11.80 -11.01 18.76
C ARG A 396 13.16 -10.76 18.15
N ILE A 397 13.34 -9.60 17.55
CA ILE A 397 14.60 -9.22 16.91
C ILE A 397 15.21 -8.04 17.65
N LEU A 398 16.47 -8.18 18.00
CA LEU A 398 17.27 -7.10 18.55
C LEU A 398 17.83 -6.26 17.39
N LEU A 399 17.61 -4.96 17.48
CA LEU A 399 18.14 -3.95 16.58
C LEU A 399 19.24 -3.18 17.29
N SER A 400 20.34 -2.98 16.60
CA SER A 400 21.41 -2.08 17.02
C SER A 400 21.03 -0.61 16.77
N SER A 401 21.69 0.31 17.48
CA SER A 401 21.42 1.75 17.38
C SER A 401 21.38 2.27 15.94
N TRP A 402 22.27 1.81 15.05
CA TRP A 402 22.30 2.23 13.64
C TRP A 402 21.20 1.59 12.78
N GLU A 403 20.74 0.38 13.09
CA GLU A 403 19.53 -0.18 12.45
C GLU A 403 18.32 0.65 12.87
N VAL A 404 18.22 1.00 14.14
CA VAL A 404 17.14 1.85 14.65
C VAL A 404 17.17 3.24 14.02
N THR A 405 18.33 3.87 13.95
CA THR A 405 18.54 5.14 13.23
C THR A 405 18.15 5.03 11.75
N ALA A 406 18.43 3.90 11.10
CA ALA A 406 17.99 3.66 9.72
C ALA A 406 16.46 3.61 9.58
N PHE A 407 15.71 3.22 10.61
CA PHE A 407 14.24 3.27 10.62
C PHE A 407 13.66 4.61 11.09
N VAL A 408 14.31 5.28 12.06
CA VAL A 408 13.73 6.44 12.77
C VAL A 408 14.13 7.78 12.14
N THR A 409 15.36 7.90 11.66
CA THR A 409 15.94 9.20 11.23
C THR A 409 16.19 9.30 9.73
N GLU A 410 15.99 8.22 8.96
CA GLU A 410 16.12 8.11 7.48
C GLU A 410 17.38 8.68 6.80
N ASP A 411 18.32 9.26 7.55
CA ASP A 411 19.55 9.84 7.05
C ASP A 411 20.71 8.83 7.12
N GLY A 412 21.11 8.32 5.96
CA GLY A 412 22.35 7.56 5.79
C GLY A 412 22.46 6.89 4.42
N PRO A 413 23.64 6.86 3.77
CA PRO A 413 23.82 6.26 2.44
C PRO A 413 23.53 4.75 2.41
N SER A 414 23.53 4.09 3.57
CA SER A 414 23.17 2.69 3.75
C SER A 414 21.84 2.46 4.47
N ALA A 415 21.05 3.49 4.78
CA ALA A 415 19.85 3.36 5.62
C ALA A 415 18.80 2.42 5.01
N GLU A 416 18.51 2.54 3.71
CA GLU A 416 17.61 1.62 3.01
C GLU A 416 18.13 0.18 3.02
N ASP A 417 19.42 0.02 2.76
CA ASP A 417 20.06 -1.29 2.76
C ASP A 417 19.98 -1.98 4.13
N LEU A 418 20.14 -1.20 5.19
CA LEU A 418 20.00 -1.64 6.57
C LEU A 418 18.55 -2.02 6.91
N ARG A 419 17.56 -1.24 6.49
CA ARG A 419 16.14 -1.57 6.69
C ARG A 419 15.77 -2.90 6.03
N ARG A 420 16.20 -3.08 4.78
CA ARG A 420 15.94 -4.33 4.02
C ARG A 420 16.62 -5.54 4.65
N ALA A 421 17.85 -5.39 5.12
CA ALA A 421 18.57 -6.45 5.83
C ALA A 421 17.84 -6.88 7.12
N VAL A 422 17.35 -5.90 7.88
CA VAL A 422 16.58 -6.14 9.11
C VAL A 422 15.26 -6.85 8.79
N VAL A 423 14.53 -6.41 7.77
CA VAL A 423 13.26 -7.04 7.35
C VAL A 423 13.47 -8.48 6.91
N ALA A 424 14.48 -8.75 6.09
CA ALA A 424 14.84 -10.12 5.69
C ALA A 424 15.15 -11.01 6.91
N ARG A 425 15.83 -10.46 7.92
CA ARG A 425 16.12 -11.17 9.17
C ARG A 425 14.83 -11.48 9.93
N VAL A 426 13.92 -10.51 10.03
CA VAL A 426 12.64 -10.71 10.74
C VAL A 426 11.77 -11.73 10.03
N LEU A 427 11.70 -11.71 8.70
CA LEU A 427 10.92 -12.68 7.92
C LEU A 427 11.36 -14.11 8.20
N VAL A 428 12.67 -14.38 8.16
CA VAL A 428 13.21 -15.72 8.42
C VAL A 428 12.95 -16.12 9.87
N THR A 429 13.21 -15.25 10.85
CA THR A 429 12.96 -15.56 12.26
C THR A 429 11.47 -15.78 12.55
N ALA A 430 10.57 -15.01 11.95
CA ALA A 430 9.13 -15.20 12.09
C ALA A 430 8.64 -16.51 11.47
N ALA A 431 9.18 -16.88 10.30
CA ALA A 431 8.89 -18.18 9.68
C ALA A 431 9.39 -19.35 10.55
N MET A 432 10.59 -19.24 11.14
CA MET A 432 11.13 -20.25 12.06
C MET A 432 10.26 -20.41 13.32
N GLU A 433 9.83 -19.31 13.95
CA GLU A 433 8.96 -19.38 15.12
C GLU A 433 7.57 -19.94 14.78
N SER A 434 7.01 -19.56 13.62
CA SER A 434 5.75 -20.13 13.12
C SER A 434 5.88 -21.63 12.85
N ALA A 435 7.00 -22.09 12.31
CA ALA A 435 7.23 -23.51 12.03
C ALA A 435 7.40 -24.33 13.32
N LYS A 436 8.09 -23.79 14.34
CA LYS A 436 8.20 -24.43 15.67
C LYS A 436 6.84 -24.62 16.34
N GLU A 437 5.89 -23.71 16.10
CA GLU A 437 4.56 -23.74 16.72
C GLU A 437 3.58 -24.63 15.96
N THR A 438 3.58 -24.54 14.63
CA THR A 438 2.60 -25.23 13.77
C THR A 438 3.09 -26.57 13.24
N GLY A 439 4.39 -26.86 13.38
CA GLY A 439 5.05 -28.00 12.74
C GLY A 439 5.14 -27.87 11.21
N ASN A 440 4.78 -26.71 10.64
CA ASN A 440 4.73 -26.49 9.20
C ASN A 440 5.88 -25.58 8.74
N ALA A 441 6.85 -26.16 8.03
CA ALA A 441 8.03 -25.46 7.52
C ALA A 441 7.84 -24.77 6.15
N THR A 442 6.65 -24.86 5.52
CA THR A 442 6.44 -24.34 4.15
C THR A 442 6.68 -22.83 4.01
N SER A 443 6.55 -22.05 5.08
CA SER A 443 6.86 -20.62 5.09
C SER A 443 8.36 -20.31 5.20
N ILE A 444 9.17 -21.25 5.69
CA ILE A 444 10.62 -21.09 5.85
C ILE A 444 11.30 -20.98 4.48
N ASP A 445 10.97 -21.86 3.54
CA ASP A 445 11.60 -21.89 2.21
C ASP A 445 11.42 -20.57 1.45
N GLY A 446 10.21 -20.00 1.50
CA GLY A 446 9.90 -18.70 0.89
C GLY A 446 10.67 -17.54 1.55
N ALA A 447 10.75 -17.55 2.89
CA ALA A 447 11.51 -16.54 3.64
C ALA A 447 13.02 -16.66 3.38
N MET A 448 13.55 -17.88 3.31
CA MET A 448 14.97 -18.14 3.01
C MET A 448 15.35 -17.70 1.60
N ASN A 449 14.50 -17.95 0.61
CA ASN A 449 14.74 -17.48 -0.76
C ASN A 449 14.79 -15.94 -0.83
N THR A 450 13.86 -15.27 -0.16
CA THR A 450 13.84 -13.80 -0.07
C THR A 450 15.09 -13.26 0.63
N ALA A 451 15.49 -13.88 1.75
CA ALA A 451 16.68 -13.48 2.49
C ALA A 451 17.99 -13.73 1.71
N ARG A 452 18.08 -14.81 0.91
CA ARG A 452 19.24 -15.07 0.04
C ARG A 452 19.41 -13.99 -1.03
N VAL A 453 18.32 -13.51 -1.63
CA VAL A 453 18.36 -12.39 -2.59
C VAL A 453 18.90 -11.12 -1.91
N GLU A 454 18.45 -10.83 -0.69
CA GLU A 454 18.94 -9.67 0.06
C GLU A 454 20.40 -9.82 0.50
N VAL A 455 20.88 -11.02 0.84
CA VAL A 455 22.30 -11.27 1.12
C VAL A 455 23.18 -10.92 -0.07
N THR A 456 22.82 -11.39 -1.28
CA THR A 456 23.58 -11.08 -2.51
C THR A 456 23.64 -9.57 -2.72
N ARG A 457 22.50 -8.89 -2.59
CA ARG A 457 22.39 -7.43 -2.71
C ARG A 457 23.26 -6.70 -1.69
N LEU A 458 23.23 -7.11 -0.42
CA LEU A 458 24.03 -6.50 0.64
C LEU A 458 25.53 -6.70 0.41
N GLN A 459 25.94 -7.84 -0.16
CA GLN A 459 27.34 -8.10 -0.50
C GLN A 459 27.84 -7.16 -1.58
N GLU A 460 27.04 -6.92 -2.63
CA GLU A 460 27.35 -5.95 -3.68
C GLU A 460 27.46 -4.52 -3.11
N ARG A 461 26.51 -4.13 -2.25
CA ARG A 461 26.50 -2.80 -1.60
C ARG A 461 27.66 -2.62 -0.64
N LEU A 462 28.06 -3.66 0.08
CA LEU A 462 29.25 -3.68 0.93
C LEU A 462 30.52 -3.45 0.11
N ASP A 463 30.65 -4.07 -1.05
CA ASP A 463 31.82 -3.90 -1.91
C ASP A 463 31.85 -2.50 -2.56
N VAL A 464 30.69 -1.93 -2.87
CA VAL A 464 30.58 -0.51 -3.27
C VAL A 464 31.03 0.42 -2.13
N ALA A 465 30.57 0.20 -0.90
CA ALA A 465 30.97 1.01 0.26
C ALA A 465 32.49 0.93 0.54
N LYS A 466 33.09 -0.26 0.45
CA LYS A 466 34.54 -0.45 0.57
C LYS A 466 35.30 0.32 -0.52
N LYS A 467 34.86 0.25 -1.78
CA LYS A 467 35.48 0.97 -2.90
C LYS A 467 35.36 2.49 -2.74
N ALA A 468 34.23 2.96 -2.21
CA ALA A 468 34.00 4.37 -1.90
C ALA A 468 34.75 4.85 -0.65
N LYS A 469 35.47 3.97 0.07
CA LYS A 469 36.11 4.23 1.37
C LYS A 469 35.12 4.74 2.43
N ASP A 470 33.85 4.39 2.30
CA ASP A 470 32.83 4.63 3.32
C ASP A 470 32.93 3.56 4.40
N THR A 471 33.80 3.81 5.39
CA THR A 471 34.11 2.86 6.45
C THR A 471 32.91 2.57 7.34
N GLU A 472 32.03 3.54 7.55
CA GLU A 472 30.86 3.39 8.42
C GLU A 472 29.81 2.49 7.77
N SER A 473 29.43 2.79 6.51
CA SER A 473 28.50 1.93 5.77
C SER A 473 29.07 0.54 5.52
N ALA A 474 30.37 0.41 5.24
CA ALA A 474 30.99 -0.90 5.07
C ALA A 474 30.92 -1.77 6.35
N VAL A 475 31.11 -1.18 7.52
CA VAL A 475 30.99 -1.89 8.80
C VAL A 475 29.54 -2.26 9.09
N ASN A 476 28.61 -1.31 8.95
CA ASN A 476 27.20 -1.54 9.26
C ASN A 476 26.57 -2.59 8.34
N LEU A 477 26.81 -2.49 7.02
CA LEU A 477 26.37 -3.48 6.04
C LEU A 477 27.02 -4.84 6.31
N GLY A 478 28.33 -4.88 6.59
CA GLY A 478 29.03 -6.13 6.89
C GLY A 478 28.50 -6.86 8.13
N ILE A 479 28.13 -6.12 9.18
CA ILE A 479 27.52 -6.71 10.39
C ILE A 479 26.10 -7.20 10.09
N SER A 480 25.29 -6.41 9.36
CA SER A 480 23.94 -6.81 8.96
C SER A 480 23.93 -8.08 8.09
N THR A 481 24.82 -8.17 7.11
CA THR A 481 24.97 -9.38 6.29
C THR A 481 25.31 -10.60 7.15
N LYS A 482 26.27 -10.47 8.08
CA LYS A 482 26.64 -11.59 8.98
C LYS A 482 25.47 -12.04 9.84
N ARG A 483 24.69 -11.10 10.39
CA ARG A 483 23.50 -11.42 11.20
C ARG A 483 22.44 -12.13 10.36
N LEU A 484 22.22 -11.71 9.13
CA LEU A 484 21.26 -12.36 8.22
C LEU A 484 21.72 -13.77 7.82
N LEU A 485 23.01 -13.94 7.51
CA LEU A 485 23.62 -15.26 7.23
C LEU A 485 23.50 -16.21 8.42
N SER A 486 23.74 -15.73 9.64
CA SER A 486 23.58 -16.54 10.86
C SER A 486 22.15 -17.05 11.02
N VAL A 487 21.14 -16.21 10.74
CA VAL A 487 19.73 -16.59 10.83
C VAL A 487 19.36 -17.55 9.70
N LEU A 488 19.92 -17.41 8.50
CA LEU A 488 19.77 -18.38 7.41
C LEU A 488 20.37 -19.75 7.74
N ASP A 489 21.54 -19.78 8.38
CA ASP A 489 22.19 -21.02 8.83
C ASP A 489 21.39 -21.73 9.94
N GLU A 490 20.72 -20.97 10.81
CA GLU A 490 19.81 -21.54 11.81
C GLU A 490 18.51 -22.03 11.18
N ALA A 491 17.94 -21.30 10.23
CA ALA A 491 16.74 -21.71 9.50
C ALA A 491 16.96 -22.98 8.69
N GLY A 492 18.14 -23.16 8.09
CA GLY A 492 18.49 -24.37 7.34
C GLY A 492 18.72 -25.63 8.18
N LYS A 493 18.67 -25.52 9.52
CA LYS A 493 18.75 -26.67 10.44
C LYS A 493 17.37 -27.16 10.91
N LEU A 494 16.32 -26.38 10.65
CA LEU A 494 14.92 -26.73 10.86
C LEU A 494 14.37 -27.36 9.58
#